data_AF-A0A7K3B3J6-F1
#
_entry.id   AF-A0A7K3B3J6-F1
#
_cell.length_a   1.000
_cell.length_b   1.000
_cell.length_c   1.000
_cell.angle_alpha   90.00
_cell.angle_beta   90.00
_cell.angle_gamma   90.00
#
_symmetry.space_group_name_H-M   'P 1'
#
loop_
_entity.id
_entity.type
_entity.pdbx_description
1 polymer ?
#
loop_
_entity_poly.entity_id
_entity_poly.type
_entity_poly.pdbx_seq_one_letter_code
_entity_poly.pdbx_strand_id
1 'polypeptide(L)'
;MDETEFWEIVDSTREAAGGDPEEHADLLVERLTQLDPESVVDFARHFESRFNRAYRWDVWGAADLMLGGAGDDAFDFFRCWLIGQGRHVFEGAVHDPDSLAQLTGAFDPEVDGDAEDLGYAADEAYEQLTGVRLPDLDLPAQPAEPEGVYIDFENAAAVAERFPRLWERFG
;
A
#
# COMPACT_ATOMS: atom_id res chain seq x y z
N MET A 1 6.46 -7.72 16.85
CA MET A 1 5.96 -8.78 15.93
C MET A 1 6.96 -9.04 14.82
N ASP A 2 6.89 -10.21 14.20
CA ASP A 2 7.67 -10.52 13.00
C ASP A 2 6.88 -10.23 11.69
N GLU A 3 7.56 -10.37 10.55
CA GLU A 3 6.96 -10.10 9.24
C GLU A 3 5.80 -11.06 8.91
N THR A 4 5.83 -12.30 9.40
CA THR A 4 4.76 -13.26 9.13
C THR A 4 3.50 -12.82 9.85
N GLU A 5 3.62 -12.46 11.14
CA GLU A 5 2.51 -11.94 11.94
C GLU A 5 1.93 -10.65 11.35
N PHE A 6 2.77 -9.74 10.85
CA PHE A 6 2.33 -8.52 10.15
C PHE A 6 1.40 -8.86 8.97
N TRP A 7 1.83 -9.77 8.09
CA TRP A 7 1.04 -10.15 6.91
C TRP A 7 -0.22 -10.92 7.28
N GLU A 8 -0.17 -11.77 8.32
CA GLU A 8 -1.35 -12.47 8.82
C GLU A 8 -2.42 -11.49 9.33
N ILE A 9 -2.02 -10.42 10.02
CA ILE A 9 -2.94 -9.37 10.45
C ILE A 9 -3.59 -8.71 9.24
N VAL A 10 -2.79 -8.19 8.29
CA VAL A 10 -3.28 -7.51 7.07
C VAL A 10 -4.21 -8.42 6.26
N ASP A 11 -3.86 -9.69 6.08
CA ASP A 11 -4.68 -10.64 5.33
C ASP A 11 -6.01 -10.90 6.04
N SER A 12 -5.99 -11.11 7.37
CA SER A 12 -7.20 -11.39 8.14
C SER A 12 -8.18 -10.22 8.17
N THR A 13 -7.67 -8.99 8.25
CA THR A 13 -8.50 -7.77 8.28
C THR A 13 -9.04 -7.45 6.89
N ARG A 14 -8.24 -7.64 5.83
CA ARG A 14 -8.71 -7.51 4.43
C ARG A 14 -9.84 -8.50 4.14
N GLU A 15 -9.68 -9.76 4.52
CA GLU A 15 -10.69 -10.80 4.29
C GLU A 15 -12.01 -10.48 5.01
N ALA A 16 -11.92 -9.97 6.24
CA ALA A 16 -13.08 -9.55 7.02
C ALA A 16 -13.77 -8.31 6.43
N ALA A 17 -13.01 -7.36 5.87
CA ALA A 17 -13.52 -6.16 5.20
C ALA A 17 -14.19 -6.45 3.85
N GLY A 18 -13.99 -7.64 3.28
CA GLY A 18 -14.60 -8.00 1.99
C GLY A 18 -14.06 -7.20 0.79
N GLY A 19 -12.88 -6.60 0.94
CA GLY A 19 -12.24 -5.80 -0.11
C GLY A 19 -12.46 -4.29 -0.02
N ASP A 20 -13.25 -3.81 0.95
CA ASP A 20 -13.44 -2.38 1.20
C ASP A 20 -12.25 -1.77 1.97
N PRO A 21 -11.55 -0.74 1.45
CA PRO A 21 -10.38 -0.17 2.11
C PRO A 21 -10.68 0.57 3.42
N GLU A 22 -11.83 1.24 3.54
CA GLU A 22 -12.22 1.99 4.74
C GLU A 22 -12.51 1.01 5.89
N GLU A 23 -13.35 0.01 5.65
CA GLU A 23 -13.63 -1.07 6.61
C GLU A 23 -12.35 -1.85 6.95
N HIS A 24 -11.43 -2.02 5.99
CA HIS A 24 -10.15 -2.66 6.25
C HIS A 24 -9.30 -1.86 7.24
N ALA A 25 -9.23 -0.54 7.11
CA ALA A 25 -8.52 0.32 8.05
C ALA A 25 -9.13 0.23 9.46
N ASP A 26 -10.45 0.31 9.58
CA ASP A 26 -11.16 0.16 10.86
C ASP A 26 -10.85 -1.18 11.53
N LEU A 27 -10.99 -2.28 10.79
CA LEU A 27 -10.70 -3.63 11.31
C LEU A 27 -9.21 -3.81 11.67
N LEU A 28 -8.32 -3.12 10.96
CA LEU A 28 -6.90 -3.10 11.27
C LEU A 28 -6.64 -2.40 12.61
N VAL A 29 -7.24 -1.23 12.85
CA VAL A 29 -7.20 -0.54 14.15
C VAL A 29 -7.76 -1.42 15.27
N GLU A 30 -8.95 -2.01 15.07
CA GLU A 30 -9.57 -2.92 16.05
C GLU A 30 -8.68 -4.11 16.38
N ARG A 31 -7.98 -4.66 15.38
CA ARG A 31 -7.07 -5.79 15.58
C ARG A 31 -5.81 -5.37 16.34
N LEU A 32 -5.22 -4.23 15.99
CA LEU A 32 -3.99 -3.73 16.59
C LEU A 32 -4.19 -3.28 18.05
N THR A 33 -5.35 -2.72 18.39
CA THR A 33 -5.68 -2.34 19.78
C THR A 33 -5.87 -3.52 20.74
N GLN A 34 -5.88 -4.75 20.22
CA GLN A 34 -5.87 -5.97 21.03
C GLN A 34 -4.46 -6.50 21.31
N LEU A 35 -3.43 -5.86 20.75
CA LEU A 35 -2.03 -6.19 20.96
C LEU A 35 -1.42 -5.28 22.05
N ASP A 36 -0.21 -5.61 22.46
CA ASP A 36 0.58 -4.71 23.29
C ASP A 36 1.18 -3.56 22.43
N PRO A 37 1.48 -2.40 23.03
CA PRO A 37 2.01 -1.25 22.29
C PRO A 37 3.33 -1.51 21.54
N GLU A 38 4.19 -2.41 22.05
CA GLU A 38 5.47 -2.74 21.38
C GLU A 38 5.19 -3.49 20.05
N SER A 39 4.22 -4.41 20.06
CA SER A 39 3.73 -5.07 18.85
C SER A 39 3.16 -4.09 17.82
N VAL A 40 2.42 -3.05 18.25
CA VAL A 40 1.90 -2.02 17.33
C VAL A 40 3.02 -1.19 16.70
N VAL A 41 4.06 -0.85 17.46
CA VAL A 41 5.25 -0.18 16.91
C VAL A 41 5.97 -1.06 15.88
N ASP A 42 6.08 -2.36 16.13
CA ASP A 42 6.66 -3.29 15.15
C ASP A 42 5.79 -3.44 13.90
N PHE A 43 4.46 -3.41 14.03
CA PHE A 43 3.55 -3.35 12.89
C PHE A 43 3.81 -2.09 12.04
N ALA A 44 3.90 -0.92 12.69
CA ALA A 44 4.19 0.34 12.02
C ALA A 44 5.53 0.31 11.27
N ARG A 45 6.58 -0.25 11.89
CA ARG A 45 7.88 -0.45 11.22
C ARG A 45 7.76 -1.31 9.97
N HIS A 46 6.97 -2.38 10.03
CA HIS A 46 6.75 -3.23 8.87
C HIS A 46 5.98 -2.50 7.77
N PHE A 47 4.92 -1.77 8.11
CA PHE A 47 4.14 -0.98 7.15
C PHE A 47 5.02 0.08 6.48
N GLU A 48 5.68 0.93 7.25
CA GLU A 48 6.54 2.02 6.77
C GLU A 48 7.70 1.52 5.90
N SER A 49 8.32 0.38 6.28
CA SER A 49 9.36 -0.24 5.47
C SER A 49 8.85 -0.67 4.08
N ARG A 50 7.59 -1.08 3.97
CA ARG A 50 6.95 -1.48 2.70
C ARG A 50 6.49 -0.27 1.90
N PHE A 51 5.94 0.73 2.58
CA PHE A 51 5.58 2.02 1.98
C PHE A 51 6.77 2.65 1.26
N ASN A 52 7.93 2.66 1.91
CA ASN A 52 9.20 3.14 1.33
C ASN A 52 9.72 2.25 0.20
N ARG A 53 9.58 0.92 0.32
CA ARG A 53 9.99 -0.03 -0.74
C ARG A 53 9.16 0.09 -2.02
N ALA A 54 7.90 0.50 -1.89
CA ALA A 54 7.00 0.72 -3.02
C ALA A 54 7.21 2.10 -3.68
N TYR A 55 8.07 2.97 -3.13
CA TYR A 55 8.37 4.28 -3.70
C TYR A 55 9.28 4.19 -4.94
N ARG A 56 8.69 3.75 -6.05
CA ARG A 56 9.40 3.45 -7.30
C ARG A 56 8.63 3.97 -8.50
N TRP A 57 9.35 4.43 -9.53
CA TRP A 57 8.74 4.94 -10.76
C TRP A 57 7.89 3.91 -11.50
N ASP A 58 8.28 2.64 -11.45
CA ASP A 58 7.53 1.57 -12.11
C ASP A 58 6.24 1.20 -11.37
N VAL A 59 6.24 1.24 -10.04
CA VAL A 59 5.01 1.10 -9.23
C VAL A 59 4.09 2.31 -9.42
N TRP A 60 4.65 3.52 -9.48
CA TRP A 60 3.87 4.74 -9.76
C TRP A 60 3.23 4.68 -11.15
N GLY A 61 3.95 4.24 -12.18
CA GLY A 61 3.35 4.07 -13.51
C GLY A 61 2.19 3.07 -13.55
N ALA A 62 2.23 2.02 -12.72
CA ALA A 62 1.10 1.12 -12.57
C ALA A 62 -0.07 1.78 -11.84
N ALA A 63 0.20 2.55 -10.78
CA ALA A 63 -0.81 3.33 -10.04
C ALA A 63 -1.50 4.34 -10.97
N ASP A 64 -0.71 5.10 -11.74
CA ASP A 64 -1.21 6.10 -12.70
C ASP A 64 -2.17 5.46 -13.72
N LEU A 65 -1.80 4.31 -14.29
CA LEU A 65 -2.69 3.57 -15.19
C LEU A 65 -3.98 3.08 -14.50
N MET A 66 -3.85 2.46 -13.34
CA MET A 66 -5.00 1.85 -12.65
C MET A 66 -5.99 2.92 -12.15
N LEU A 67 -5.49 4.07 -11.71
CA LEU A 67 -6.27 5.18 -11.20
C LEU A 67 -6.78 6.13 -12.30
N GLY A 68 -6.25 6.04 -13.51
CA GLY A 68 -6.51 7.02 -14.57
C GLY A 68 -5.82 8.38 -14.32
N GLY A 69 -4.69 8.35 -13.61
CA GLY A 69 -3.89 9.50 -13.18
C GLY A 69 -3.52 9.41 -11.71
N ALA A 70 -2.23 9.52 -11.38
CA ALA A 70 -1.75 9.50 -10.00
C ALA A 70 -0.76 10.66 -9.73
N GLY A 71 -1.22 11.68 -9.01
CA GLY A 71 -0.33 12.66 -8.37
C GLY A 71 0.35 12.08 -7.12
N ASP A 72 1.15 12.88 -6.41
CA ASP A 72 1.87 12.44 -5.21
C ASP A 72 0.94 11.80 -4.17
N ASP A 73 -0.11 12.51 -3.74
CA ASP A 73 -1.05 12.00 -2.72
C ASP A 73 -1.76 10.71 -3.17
N ALA A 74 -2.24 10.68 -4.41
CA ALA A 74 -2.91 9.50 -4.96
C ALA A 74 -1.97 8.29 -5.04
N PHE A 75 -0.68 8.53 -5.29
CA PHE A 75 0.32 7.47 -5.27
C PHE A 75 0.60 6.97 -3.85
N ASP A 76 0.61 7.85 -2.86
CA ASP A 76 0.73 7.46 -1.44
C ASP A 76 -0.43 6.55 -1.03
N PHE A 77 -1.66 6.94 -1.38
CA PHE A 77 -2.85 6.15 -1.05
C PHE A 77 -2.84 4.80 -1.76
N PHE A 78 -2.41 4.77 -3.02
CA PHE A 78 -2.23 3.52 -3.76
C PHE A 78 -1.18 2.60 -3.10
N ARG A 79 -0.08 3.15 -2.57
CA ARG A 79 0.93 2.36 -1.85
C ARG A 79 0.36 1.77 -0.56
N CYS A 80 -0.47 2.51 0.17
CA CYS A 80 -1.21 1.99 1.32
C CYS A 80 -2.14 0.84 0.91
N TRP A 81 -2.91 1.02 -0.17
CA TRP A 81 -3.76 -0.02 -0.73
C TRP A 81 -2.96 -1.27 -1.13
N LEU A 82 -1.82 -1.07 -1.80
CA LEU A 82 -0.97 -2.18 -2.26
C LEU A 82 -0.44 -3.02 -1.10
N ILE A 83 -0.12 -2.39 0.03
CA ILE A 83 0.23 -3.10 1.27
C ILE A 83 -1.01 -3.84 1.80
N GLY A 84 -2.18 -3.20 1.81
CA GLY A 84 -3.46 -3.79 2.21
C GLY A 84 -3.86 -5.04 1.41
N GLN A 85 -3.46 -5.14 0.14
CA GLN A 85 -3.67 -6.32 -0.71
C GLN A 85 -2.87 -7.57 -0.26
N GLY A 86 -2.02 -7.43 0.75
CA GLY A 86 -1.30 -8.53 1.36
C GLY A 86 -0.04 -8.93 0.61
N ARG A 87 0.67 -9.90 1.18
CA ARG A 87 2.05 -10.21 0.79
C ARG A 87 2.20 -10.57 -0.68
N HIS A 88 1.31 -11.42 -1.20
CA HIS A 88 1.44 -11.95 -2.55
C HIS A 88 1.33 -10.85 -3.61
N VAL A 89 0.36 -9.96 -3.45
CA VAL A 89 0.11 -8.86 -4.37
C VAL A 89 1.22 -7.81 -4.23
N PHE A 90 1.56 -7.42 -3.01
CA PHE A 90 2.60 -6.43 -2.74
C PHE A 90 3.96 -6.85 -3.32
N GLU A 91 4.43 -8.06 -3.00
CA GLU A 91 5.72 -8.56 -3.50
C GLU A 91 5.72 -8.75 -5.03
N GLY A 92 4.60 -9.20 -5.59
CA GLY A 92 4.42 -9.34 -7.03
C GLY A 92 4.51 -7.99 -7.75
N ALA A 93 3.83 -6.96 -7.24
CA ALA A 93 3.81 -5.63 -7.81
C ALA A 93 5.17 -4.92 -7.68
N VAL A 94 5.86 -5.04 -6.54
CA VAL A 94 7.20 -4.44 -6.38
C VAL A 94 8.23 -5.12 -7.30
N HIS A 95 8.06 -6.40 -7.61
CA HIS A 95 8.92 -7.14 -8.54
C HIS A 95 8.60 -6.84 -10.01
N ASP A 96 7.33 -6.84 -10.36
CA ASP A 96 6.78 -6.66 -11.71
C ASP A 96 5.42 -5.95 -11.61
N PRO A 97 5.37 -4.61 -11.68
CA PRO A 97 4.11 -3.87 -11.48
C PRO A 97 3.03 -4.23 -12.51
N ASP A 98 3.42 -4.62 -13.73
CA ASP A 98 2.47 -5.07 -14.77
C ASP A 98 1.74 -6.37 -14.37
N SER A 99 2.25 -7.11 -13.39
CA SER A 99 1.58 -8.30 -12.84
C SER A 99 0.31 -7.97 -12.05
N LEU A 100 0.11 -6.72 -11.62
CA LEU A 100 -1.12 -6.26 -10.97
C LEU A 100 -2.35 -6.55 -11.84
N ALA A 101 -2.22 -6.53 -13.17
CA ALA A 101 -3.28 -6.91 -14.11
C ALA A 101 -3.83 -8.34 -13.90
N GLN A 102 -3.08 -9.22 -13.22
CA GLN A 102 -3.50 -10.60 -12.93
C GLN A 102 -3.64 -10.86 -11.43
N LEU A 103 -2.86 -10.18 -10.60
CA LEU A 103 -2.88 -10.34 -9.15
C LEU A 103 -4.09 -9.68 -8.49
N THR A 104 -4.68 -8.69 -9.14
CA THR A 104 -5.84 -7.96 -8.62
C THR A 104 -7.09 -8.33 -9.40
N GLY A 105 -8.19 -8.50 -8.66
CA GLY A 105 -9.51 -8.84 -9.20
C GLY A 105 -10.16 -7.64 -9.91
N ALA A 106 -11.40 -7.32 -9.57
CA ALA A 106 -11.94 -6.01 -9.93
C ALA A 106 -11.11 -4.92 -9.22
N PHE A 107 -10.88 -3.80 -9.92
CA PHE A 107 -10.28 -2.60 -9.35
C PHE A 107 -11.18 -1.44 -9.73
N ASP A 108 -11.73 -0.75 -8.73
CA ASP A 108 -12.51 0.47 -8.86
C ASP A 108 -11.63 1.65 -8.43
N PRO A 109 -11.18 2.51 -9.37
CA PRO A 109 -10.32 3.64 -9.04
C PRO A 109 -10.98 4.68 -8.12
N GLU A 110 -12.31 4.68 -7.98
CA GLU A 110 -13.02 5.59 -7.08
C GLU A 110 -12.99 5.12 -5.61
N VAL A 111 -12.69 3.85 -5.36
CA VAL A 111 -12.79 3.24 -4.02
C VAL A 111 -11.50 2.52 -3.63
N ASP A 112 -11.00 1.61 -4.47
CA ASP A 112 -9.90 0.72 -4.11
C ASP A 112 -8.58 1.49 -3.91
N GLY A 113 -8.32 2.51 -4.73
CA GLY A 113 -7.06 3.25 -4.70
C GLY A 113 -6.89 4.24 -3.55
N ASP A 114 -7.99 4.60 -2.87
CA ASP A 114 -8.03 5.66 -1.86
C ASP A 114 -7.98 5.04 -0.44
N ALA A 115 -6.81 4.50 -0.08
CA ALA A 115 -6.63 3.71 1.14
C ALA A 115 -5.68 4.39 2.15
N GLU A 116 -5.70 5.72 2.23
CA GLU A 116 -4.87 6.52 3.14
C GLU A 116 -4.93 5.99 4.59
N ASP A 117 -6.14 5.67 5.08
CA ASP A 117 -6.40 5.27 6.47
C ASP A 117 -5.67 3.98 6.89
N LEU A 118 -5.35 3.08 5.95
CA LEU A 118 -4.50 1.91 6.24
C LEU A 118 -3.11 2.33 6.74
N GLY A 119 -2.59 3.46 6.25
CA GLY A 119 -1.31 4.03 6.69
C GLY A 119 -1.37 4.60 8.09
N TYR A 120 -2.53 5.06 8.56
CA TYR A 120 -2.73 5.64 9.89
C TYR A 120 -3.15 4.63 10.96
N ALA A 121 -3.54 3.41 10.57
CA ALA A 121 -4.10 2.42 11.50
C ALA A 121 -3.19 2.12 12.72
N ALA A 122 -1.86 2.11 12.51
CA ALA A 122 -0.91 1.85 13.58
C ALA A 122 -0.77 3.05 14.55
N ASP A 123 -0.74 4.27 14.01
CA ASP A 123 -0.73 5.50 14.81
C ASP A 123 -1.98 5.60 15.67
N GLU A 124 -3.15 5.35 15.08
CA GLU A 124 -4.42 5.39 15.79
C GLU A 124 -4.47 4.32 16.89
N ALA A 125 -4.16 3.06 16.57
CA ALA A 125 -4.18 1.98 17.55
C ALA A 125 -3.21 2.25 18.72
N TYR A 126 -2.03 2.78 18.44
CA TYR A 126 -1.06 3.12 19.47
C TYR A 126 -1.54 4.27 20.36
N GLU A 127 -2.16 5.30 19.77
CA GLU A 127 -2.73 6.41 20.53
C GLU A 127 -3.90 5.94 21.41
N GLN A 128 -4.77 5.05 20.92
CA GLN A 128 -5.84 4.45 21.71
C GLN A 128 -5.31 3.63 22.91
N LEU A 129 -4.24 2.86 22.71
CA LEU A 129 -3.64 2.01 23.74
C LEU A 129 -2.90 2.80 24.83
N THR A 130 -2.22 3.89 24.44
CA THR A 130 -1.23 4.56 25.29
C THR A 130 -1.62 5.98 25.69
N GLY A 131 -2.54 6.61 24.97
CA GLY A 131 -2.91 8.01 25.10
C GLY A 131 -1.86 8.99 24.58
N VAL A 132 -0.87 8.53 23.80
CA VAL A 132 0.16 9.37 23.18
C VAL A 132 0.43 8.94 21.73
N ARG A 133 0.99 9.85 20.93
CA ARG A 133 1.37 9.56 19.53
C ARG A 133 2.43 8.46 19.44
N LEU A 134 2.39 7.71 18.33
CA LEU A 134 3.40 6.72 17.97
C LEU A 134 4.80 7.35 18.00
N PRO A 135 5.80 6.69 18.61
CA PRO A 135 7.17 7.17 18.60
C PRO A 135 7.79 7.07 17.20
N ASP A 136 8.94 7.73 17.02
CA ASP A 136 9.78 7.55 15.83
C ASP A 136 10.13 6.06 15.66
N LEU A 137 10.05 5.57 14.43
CA LEU A 137 10.24 4.16 14.09
C LEU A 137 11.72 3.77 13.95
N ASP A 138 12.63 4.75 13.98
CA ASP A 138 14.07 4.61 13.72
C ASP A 138 14.38 4.01 12.33
N LEU A 139 13.52 4.30 11.35
CA LEU A 139 13.68 3.89 9.96
C LEU A 139 14.41 4.95 9.13
N PRO A 140 15.15 4.57 8.08
CA PRO A 140 15.68 5.53 7.12
C PRO A 140 14.55 6.35 6.51
N ALA A 141 14.77 7.65 6.35
CA ALA A 141 13.83 8.50 5.64
C ALA A 141 13.65 8.01 4.19
N GLN A 142 12.44 8.14 3.67
CA GLN A 142 12.15 7.95 2.27
C GLN A 142 13.11 8.81 1.40
N PRO A 143 13.61 8.29 0.27
CA PRO A 143 14.35 9.08 -0.71
C PRO A 143 13.52 10.28 -1.21
N ALA A 144 14.19 11.34 -1.68
CA ALA A 144 13.51 12.51 -2.23
C ALA A 144 12.81 12.24 -3.58
N GLU A 145 13.24 11.21 -4.31
CA GLU A 145 12.66 10.81 -5.60
C GLU A 145 12.41 9.30 -5.59
N PRO A 146 11.39 8.81 -6.34
CA PRO A 146 11.15 7.38 -6.49
C PRO A 146 12.37 6.66 -7.07
N GLU A 147 12.59 5.43 -6.62
CA GLU A 147 13.66 4.59 -7.16
C GLU A 147 13.35 4.12 -8.59
N GLY A 148 14.41 3.77 -9.33
CA GLY A 148 14.30 3.21 -10.68
C GLY A 148 14.40 4.25 -11.78
N VAL A 149 13.87 3.91 -12.96
CA VAL A 149 13.93 4.76 -14.15
C VAL A 149 12.63 5.55 -14.25
N TYR A 150 12.75 6.88 -14.33
CA TYR A 150 11.63 7.79 -14.57
C TYR A 150 10.79 7.35 -15.78
N ILE A 151 9.47 7.46 -15.65
CA ILE A 151 8.51 7.16 -16.70
C ILE A 151 7.73 8.44 -16.99
N ASP A 152 7.65 8.81 -18.26
CA ASP A 152 6.77 9.88 -18.74
C ASP A 152 5.36 9.31 -18.93
N PHE A 153 4.49 9.53 -17.93
CA PHE A 153 3.12 9.02 -17.92
C PHE A 153 2.24 9.59 -19.03
N GLU A 154 2.56 10.79 -19.56
CA GLU A 154 1.82 11.38 -20.69
C GLU A 154 2.13 10.67 -22.03
N ASN A 155 3.20 9.89 -22.09
CA ASN A 155 3.58 9.12 -23.26
C ASN A 155 2.92 7.74 -23.26
N ALA A 156 1.66 7.70 -23.72
CA ALA A 156 0.86 6.48 -23.85
C ALA A 156 1.60 5.30 -24.51
N ALA A 157 2.41 5.54 -25.54
CA ALA A 157 3.15 4.47 -26.23
C ALA A 157 4.24 3.85 -25.34
N ALA A 158 4.97 4.68 -24.57
CA ALA A 158 5.98 4.21 -23.63
C ALA A 158 5.35 3.46 -22.45
N VAL A 159 4.21 3.95 -21.96
CA VAL A 159 3.44 3.30 -20.90
C VAL A 159 2.89 1.95 -21.37
N ALA A 160 2.32 1.86 -22.58
CA ALA A 160 1.83 0.61 -23.17
C ALA A 160 2.94 -0.43 -23.41
N GLU A 161 4.14 0.01 -23.81
CA GLU A 161 5.31 -0.87 -23.96
C GLU A 161 5.78 -1.42 -22.61
N ARG A 162 5.72 -0.58 -21.56
CA ARG A 162 6.20 -0.92 -20.22
C ARG A 162 5.23 -1.81 -19.45
N PHE A 163 3.92 -1.57 -19.59
CA PHE A 163 2.86 -2.25 -18.86
C PHE A 163 1.80 -2.84 -19.81
N PRO A 164 2.16 -3.80 -20.67
CA PRO A 164 1.25 -4.30 -21.70
C PRO A 164 -0.02 -4.93 -21.14
N ARG A 165 0.01 -5.56 -19.96
CA ARG A 165 -1.16 -6.22 -19.36
C ARG A 165 -2.05 -5.21 -18.64
N LEU A 166 -1.48 -4.25 -17.92
CA LEU A 166 -2.26 -3.16 -17.33
C LEU A 166 -2.88 -2.27 -18.41
N TRP A 167 -2.13 -1.99 -19.47
CA TRP A 167 -2.65 -1.23 -20.62
C TRP A 167 -3.86 -1.90 -21.26
N GLU A 168 -3.86 -3.22 -21.41
CA GLU A 168 -5.03 -3.95 -21.92
C GLU A 168 -6.28 -3.79 -21.03
N ARG A 169 -6.10 -3.64 -19.71
CA ARG A 169 -7.20 -3.49 -18.75
C ARG A 169 -7.66 -2.04 -18.55
N PHE A 170 -6.74 -1.08 -18.58
CA PHE A 170 -6.97 0.29 -18.10
C PHE A 170 -6.58 1.40 -19.10
N GLY A 171 -5.89 1.08 -20.21
CA GLY A 171 -5.41 2.04 -21.21
C GLY A 171 -6.42 2.42 -22.30
#